data_AF-A0A498IYC4-F1
#
_entry.id   AF-A0A498IYC4-F1
#
_cell.length_a   1.000
_cell.length_b   1.000
_cell.length_c   1.000
_cell.angle_alpha   90.00
_cell.angle_beta   90.00
_cell.angle_gamma   90.00
#
_symmetry.space_group_name_H-M   'P 1'
#
loop_
_entity.id
_entity.type
_entity.pdbx_description
1 polymer ?
#
loop_
_entity_poly.entity_id
_entity_poly.type
_entity_poly.pdbx_seq_one_letter_code
_entity_poly.pdbx_strand_id
1 'polypeptide(L)'
;MSSIALQALDHNQCIVYVFYLITRLSALCEPLLSQLIHIHIEGMEKLISSWYNGQTLPESYIFPLDARSGNLTTAPSRDNIPVIDLGGAKGGDQTYVVNHGISESLLNDTMGVFKEFFDLHAEDKANLYFDDPKKSYMLSTSSGYFDLEDVHLWRDYLRHPCHPLEECMQQWTQ
;
A
#
# COMPACT_ATOMS: atom_id res chain seq x y z
N MET A 1 8.86 21.96 43.92
CA MET A 1 9.76 21.09 44.71
C MET A 1 8.90 20.26 45.64
N SER A 2 8.64 19.00 45.28
CA SER A 2 8.02 18.03 46.18
C SER A 2 8.80 16.73 45.99
N SER A 3 9.52 16.37 47.05
CA SER A 3 10.53 15.34 47.12
C SER A 3 9.93 13.96 46.84
N ILE A 4 10.45 13.26 45.83
CA ILE A 4 10.21 11.84 45.64
C ILE A 4 11.13 11.12 46.64
N ALA A 5 10.55 10.60 47.72
CA ALA A 5 11.25 9.68 48.60
C ALA A 5 11.45 8.35 47.86
N LEU A 6 12.64 8.17 47.26
CA LEU A 6 13.14 6.86 46.84
C LEU A 6 13.48 6.06 48.11
N GLN A 7 12.50 5.36 48.68
CA GLN A 7 12.78 4.29 49.62
C GLN A 7 13.38 3.12 48.83
N ALA A 8 14.53 2.63 49.26
CA ALA A 8 15.19 1.46 48.70
C ALA A 8 14.28 0.24 48.87
N LEU A 9 13.67 -0.22 47.79
CA LEU A 9 12.97 -1.50 47.71
C LEU A 9 14.01 -2.62 47.87
N ASP A 10 13.75 -3.61 48.72
CA ASP A 10 14.63 -4.77 48.82
C ASP A 10 14.66 -5.54 47.48
N HIS A 11 15.68 -6.38 47.27
CA HIS A 11 15.88 -7.10 46.00
C HIS A 11 14.65 -7.94 45.59
N ASN A 12 13.89 -8.45 46.54
CA ASN A 12 12.68 -9.24 46.30
C ASN A 12 11.49 -8.32 45.91
N GLN A 13 11.39 -7.16 46.55
CA GLN A 13 10.38 -6.14 46.28
C GLN A 13 10.60 -5.44 44.92
N CYS A 14 11.86 -5.24 44.51
CA CYS A 14 12.24 -4.80 43.17
C CYS A 14 11.83 -5.82 42.10
N ILE A 15 12.06 -7.11 42.32
CA ILE A 15 11.64 -8.17 41.37
C ILE A 15 10.12 -8.16 41.21
N VAL A 16 9.36 -8.09 42.31
CA VAL A 16 7.89 -8.05 42.24
C VAL A 16 7.40 -6.80 41.50
N TYR A 17 8.01 -5.64 41.72
CA TYR A 17 7.63 -4.41 41.04
C TYR A 17 7.97 -4.44 39.54
N VAL A 18 9.12 -5.01 39.16
CA VAL A 18 9.51 -5.22 37.76
C VAL A 18 8.59 -6.22 37.07
N PHE A 19 8.26 -7.36 37.70
CA PHE A 19 7.28 -8.31 37.15
C PHE A 19 5.89 -7.71 37.04
N TYR A 20 5.46 -6.91 38.02
CA TYR A 20 4.18 -6.22 37.98
C TYR A 20 4.16 -5.17 36.86
N LEU A 21 5.23 -4.41 36.67
CA LEU A 21 5.38 -3.45 35.58
C LEU A 21 5.44 -4.14 34.21
N ILE A 22 6.17 -5.25 34.06
CA ILE A 22 6.23 -6.03 32.82
C ILE A 22 4.85 -6.63 32.51
N THR A 23 4.16 -7.19 33.49
CA THR A 23 2.82 -7.75 33.32
C THR A 23 1.77 -6.66 33.05
N ARG A 24 1.92 -5.47 33.65
CA ARG A 24 1.08 -4.30 33.36
C ARG A 24 1.36 -3.72 31.98
N LEU A 25 2.63 -3.65 31.57
CA LEU A 25 3.05 -3.21 30.24
C LEU A 25 2.58 -4.20 29.18
N SER A 26 2.67 -5.51 29.42
CA SER A 26 2.13 -6.52 28.51
C SER A 26 0.60 -6.44 28.44
N ALA A 27 -0.12 -6.33 29.57
CA ALA A 27 -1.57 -6.20 29.58
C ALA A 27 -2.11 -4.87 29.02
N LEU A 28 -1.30 -3.81 29.00
CA LEU A 28 -1.62 -2.55 28.29
C LEU A 28 -1.25 -2.62 26.80
N CYS A 29 -0.25 -3.44 26.45
CA CYS A 29 0.19 -3.66 25.07
C CYS A 29 -0.76 -4.61 24.32
N GLU A 30 -1.26 -5.67 24.96
CA GLU A 30 -2.21 -6.65 24.38
C GLU A 30 -3.46 -6.02 23.74
N PRO A 31 -4.22 -5.12 24.40
CA PRO A 31 -5.39 -4.50 23.77
C PRO A 31 -5.02 -3.56 22.63
N LEU A 32 -3.87 -2.87 22.69
CA LEU A 32 -3.38 -2.02 21.60
C LEU A 32 -2.85 -2.87 20.42
N LEU A 33 -2.17 -3.98 20.70
CA LEU A 33 -1.69 -4.93 19.73
C LEU A 33 -2.86 -5.66 19.05
N SER A 34 -3.87 -6.07 19.81
CA SER A 34 -5.10 -6.65 19.29
C SER A 34 -5.88 -5.65 18.43
N GLN A 35 -6.00 -4.39 18.85
CA GLN A 35 -6.60 -3.33 18.02
C GLN A 35 -5.81 -3.10 16.73
N LEU A 36 -4.48 -3.01 16.82
CA LEU A 36 -3.61 -2.84 15.65
C LEU A 36 -3.74 -4.02 14.68
N ILE A 37 -3.72 -5.26 15.18
CA ILE A 37 -3.95 -6.47 14.39
C ILE A 37 -5.34 -6.46 13.74
N HIS A 38 -6.38 -6.04 14.47
CA HIS A 38 -7.74 -5.96 13.92
C HIS A 38 -7.86 -4.93 12.79
N ILE A 39 -7.34 -3.71 12.98
CA ILE A 39 -7.36 -2.66 11.94
C ILE A 39 -6.58 -3.12 10.70
N HIS A 40 -5.46 -3.82 10.92
CA HIS A 40 -4.64 -4.38 9.86
C HIS A 40 -5.34 -5.46 9.04
N ILE A 41 -6.04 -6.38 9.71
CA ILE A 41 -6.84 -7.43 9.08
C ILE A 41 -8.00 -6.80 8.30
N GLU A 42 -8.76 -5.88 8.90
CA GLU A 42 -9.86 -5.17 8.22
C GLU A 42 -9.39 -4.43 6.97
N GLY A 43 -8.19 -3.85 7.03
CA GLY A 43 -7.54 -3.23 5.89
C GLY A 43 -7.24 -4.21 4.75
N MET A 44 -6.62 -5.34 5.08
CA MET A 44 -6.28 -6.38 4.10
C MET A 44 -7.50 -7.02 3.44
N GLU A 45 -8.62 -7.11 4.16
CA GLU A 45 -9.89 -7.61 3.62
C GLU A 45 -10.48 -6.68 2.55
N LYS A 46 -10.10 -5.40 2.50
CA LYS A 46 -10.54 -4.48 1.43
C LYS A 46 -9.82 -4.73 0.10
N LEU A 47 -8.60 -5.30 0.12
CA LEU A 47 -7.83 -5.56 -1.11
C LEU A 47 -8.55 -6.55 -2.01
N ILE A 48 -8.67 -6.21 -3.29
CA ILE A 48 -9.31 -7.07 -4.30
C ILE A 48 -8.59 -8.41 -4.37
N SER A 49 -7.25 -8.39 -4.31
CA SER A 49 -6.41 -9.59 -4.30
C SER A 49 -6.64 -10.51 -3.09
N SER A 50 -7.25 -10.03 -2.00
CA SER A 50 -7.53 -10.84 -0.81
C SER A 50 -8.89 -11.55 -0.88
N TRP A 51 -9.94 -10.88 -1.37
CA TRP A 51 -11.30 -11.42 -1.31
C TRP A 51 -11.85 -11.94 -2.64
N TYR A 52 -11.32 -11.46 -3.78
CA TYR A 52 -11.84 -11.86 -5.08
C TYR A 52 -11.33 -13.24 -5.49
N ASN A 53 -12.23 -14.21 -5.54
CA ASN A 53 -11.95 -15.59 -5.97
C ASN A 53 -12.95 -16.07 -7.04
N GLY A 54 -13.34 -15.17 -7.96
CA GLY A 54 -14.31 -15.46 -9.02
C GLY A 54 -15.78 -15.29 -8.60
N GLN A 55 -16.03 -14.64 -7.47
CA GLN A 55 -17.37 -14.24 -7.02
C GLN A 55 -17.98 -13.13 -7.89
N THR A 56 -19.28 -12.88 -7.72
CA THR A 56 -19.97 -11.74 -8.34
C THR A 56 -19.40 -10.42 -7.83
N LEU A 57 -19.26 -9.47 -8.74
CA LEU A 57 -18.79 -8.12 -8.44
C LEU A 57 -19.79 -7.37 -7.53
N PRO A 58 -19.35 -6.78 -6.41
CA PRO A 58 -20.23 -5.94 -5.58
C PRO A 58 -20.73 -4.72 -6.35
N GLU A 59 -21.93 -4.23 -6.02
CA GLU A 59 -22.53 -3.04 -6.66
C GLU A 59 -21.63 -1.80 -6.53
N SER A 60 -20.88 -1.69 -5.44
CA SER A 60 -19.93 -0.61 -5.21
C SER A 60 -18.76 -0.58 -6.20
N TYR A 61 -18.54 -1.61 -7.02
CA TYR A 61 -17.53 -1.60 -8.11
C TYR A 61 -18.17 -1.45 -9.50
N ILE A 62 -19.48 -1.31 -9.56
CA ILE A 62 -20.24 -1.21 -10.80
C ILE A 62 -20.50 0.26 -11.10
N PHE A 63 -19.77 0.81 -12.07
CA PHE A 63 -20.00 2.19 -12.53
C PHE A 63 -21.45 2.39 -13.01
N PRO A 64 -22.06 3.57 -12.79
CA PRO A 64 -23.35 3.88 -13.35
C PRO A 64 -23.27 4.00 -14.87
N LEU A 65 -24.38 3.76 -15.57
CA LEU A 65 -24.41 3.59 -17.03
C LEU A 65 -23.89 4.81 -17.80
N ASP A 66 -24.13 6.01 -17.26
CA ASP A 66 -23.68 7.30 -17.80
C ASP A 66 -22.19 7.56 -17.60
N ALA A 67 -21.57 6.99 -16.56
CA ALA A 67 -20.14 7.09 -16.30
C ALA A 67 -19.31 5.98 -16.99
N ARG A 68 -19.95 4.89 -17.44
CA ARG A 68 -19.25 3.85 -18.21
C ARG A 68 -18.81 4.42 -19.55
N SER A 69 -17.57 4.15 -19.94
CA SER A 69 -17.06 4.55 -21.26
C SER A 69 -17.86 3.83 -22.36
N GLY A 70 -18.88 4.52 -22.88
CA GLY A 70 -19.96 3.93 -23.68
C GLY A 70 -19.73 3.92 -25.19
N ASN A 71 -18.57 4.39 -25.69
CA ASN A 71 -18.35 4.49 -27.13
C ASN A 71 -16.99 3.93 -27.55
N LEU A 72 -16.88 2.60 -27.62
CA LEU A 72 -15.71 1.90 -28.17
C LEU A 72 -15.45 2.25 -29.65
N THR A 73 -16.44 2.77 -30.37
CA THR A 73 -16.32 3.18 -31.78
C THR A 73 -15.49 4.46 -31.98
N THR A 74 -15.18 5.21 -30.92
CA THR A 74 -14.34 6.42 -30.96
C THR A 74 -13.00 6.25 -30.26
N ALA A 75 -12.66 5.05 -29.79
CA ALA A 75 -11.31 4.79 -29.29
C ALA A 75 -10.32 5.07 -30.45
N PRO A 76 -9.32 5.94 -30.25
CA PRO A 76 -8.32 6.15 -31.29
C PRO A 76 -7.72 4.79 -31.66
N SER A 77 -7.68 4.48 -32.96
CA SER A 77 -6.92 3.31 -33.43
C SER A 77 -5.53 3.38 -32.81
N ARG A 78 -4.93 2.24 -32.47
CA ARG A 78 -3.54 2.18 -32.03
C ARG A 78 -2.62 2.90 -33.02
N ASP A 79 -3.00 2.90 -34.30
CA ASP A 79 -2.31 3.59 -35.39
C ASP A 79 -2.34 5.12 -35.30
N ASN A 80 -3.29 5.69 -34.54
CA ASN A 80 -3.46 7.14 -34.37
C ASN A 80 -2.73 7.70 -33.14
N ILE A 81 -2.09 6.85 -32.33
CA ILE A 81 -1.40 7.29 -31.12
C ILE A 81 0.05 7.59 -31.49
N PRO A 82 0.54 8.84 -31.34
CA PRO A 82 1.89 9.19 -31.75
C PRO A 82 2.94 8.37 -31.01
N VAL A 83 3.95 7.90 -31.74
CA VAL A 83 5.11 7.20 -31.18
C VAL A 83 6.32 8.12 -31.29
N ILE A 84 6.92 8.49 -30.15
CA ILE A 84 8.17 9.24 -30.07
C ILE A 84 9.33 8.25 -30.09
N ASP A 85 10.23 8.45 -31.03
CA ASP A 85 11.57 7.87 -31.01
C ASP A 85 12.52 8.78 -30.24
N LEU A 86 12.91 8.37 -29.02
CA LEU A 86 13.85 9.13 -28.20
C LEU A 86 15.29 9.06 -28.71
N GLY A 87 15.59 8.20 -29.69
CA GLY A 87 16.83 8.28 -30.46
C GLY A 87 16.90 9.49 -31.40
N GLY A 88 15.79 10.23 -31.59
CA GLY A 88 15.66 11.23 -32.66
C GLY A 88 15.00 12.59 -32.37
N ALA A 89 13.93 12.75 -31.55
CA ALA A 89 13.26 14.08 -31.45
C ALA A 89 12.22 14.30 -30.31
N LYS A 90 11.80 15.59 -30.21
CA LYS A 90 10.90 16.28 -29.24
C LYS A 90 9.43 15.78 -29.26
N GLY A 91 8.81 15.73 -28.07
CA GLY A 91 7.47 15.17 -27.84
C GLY A 91 6.30 16.16 -27.79
N GLY A 92 5.07 15.61 -27.93
CA GLY A 92 3.77 16.26 -27.69
C GLY A 92 2.97 15.54 -26.59
N ASP A 93 1.72 15.96 -26.35
CA ASP A 93 0.89 15.43 -25.25
C ASP A 93 0.18 14.11 -25.65
N GLN A 94 0.41 13.05 -24.86
CA GLN A 94 0.06 11.63 -25.09
C GLN A 94 0.79 10.95 -26.25
N THR A 95 1.92 10.33 -25.92
CA THR A 95 2.75 9.60 -26.88
C THR A 95 3.27 8.29 -26.30
N TYR A 96 3.28 7.22 -27.09
CA TYR A 96 4.11 6.06 -26.79
C TYR A 96 5.56 6.38 -27.07
N VAL A 97 6.47 5.75 -26.34
CA VAL A 97 7.90 5.97 -26.49
C VAL A 97 8.59 4.68 -26.90
N VAL A 98 9.42 4.74 -27.94
CA VAL A 98 10.31 3.66 -28.37
C VAL A 98 11.76 4.12 -28.30
N ASN A 99 12.70 3.17 -28.33
CA ASN A 99 14.13 3.42 -28.20
C ASN A 99 14.48 4.26 -26.96
N HIS A 100 13.77 4.04 -25.86
CA HIS A 100 13.93 4.77 -24.59
C HIS A 100 15.24 4.49 -23.84
N GLY A 101 16.09 3.58 -24.34
CA GLY A 101 17.37 3.21 -23.73
C GLY A 101 17.27 2.27 -22.51
N ILE A 102 16.08 2.10 -21.92
CA ILE A 102 15.82 1.06 -20.91
C ILE A 102 15.87 -0.33 -21.57
N SER A 103 16.64 -1.26 -20.99
CA SER A 103 16.73 -2.62 -21.52
C SER A 103 15.44 -3.41 -21.30
N GLU A 104 15.13 -4.31 -22.23
CA GLU A 104 13.97 -5.21 -22.10
C GLU A 104 14.10 -6.12 -20.89
N SER A 105 15.32 -6.58 -20.57
CA SER A 105 15.58 -7.38 -19.37
C SER A 105 15.16 -6.64 -18.10
N LEU A 106 15.51 -5.36 -17.96
CA LEU A 106 15.18 -4.57 -16.78
C LEU A 106 13.66 -4.35 -16.63
N LEU A 107 12.95 -4.15 -17.75
CA LEU A 107 11.49 -4.06 -17.74
C LEU A 107 10.85 -5.37 -17.29
N ASN A 108 11.33 -6.50 -17.81
CA ASN A 108 10.83 -7.82 -17.46
C ASN A 108 11.12 -8.17 -15.99
N ASP A 109 12.33 -7.88 -15.52
CA ASP A 109 12.72 -8.08 -14.12
C ASP A 109 11.85 -7.23 -13.19
N THR A 110 11.63 -5.96 -13.53
CA THR A 110 10.77 -5.05 -12.77
C THR A 110 9.33 -5.58 -12.71
N MET A 111 8.79 -6.06 -13.83
CA MET A 111 7.43 -6.62 -13.86
C MET A 111 7.35 -7.94 -13.07
N GLY A 112 8.43 -8.73 -13.06
CA GLY A 112 8.56 -9.92 -12.22
C GLY A 112 8.45 -9.59 -10.73
N VAL A 113 9.22 -8.60 -10.25
CA VAL A 113 9.18 -8.15 -8.85
C VAL A 113 7.79 -7.68 -8.43
N PHE A 114 7.10 -6.89 -9.26
CA PHE A 114 5.72 -6.49 -8.97
C PHE A 114 4.76 -7.67 -8.91
N LYS A 115 4.91 -8.64 -9.81
CA LYS A 115 4.08 -9.84 -9.80
C LYS A 115 4.29 -10.65 -8.51
N GLU A 116 5.55 -10.92 -8.18
CA GLU A 116 5.92 -11.64 -6.95
C GLU A 116 5.31 -10.96 -5.72
N PHE A 117 5.41 -9.62 -5.65
CA PHE A 117 4.83 -8.83 -4.58
C PHE A 117 3.31 -9.03 -4.43
N PHE A 118 2.54 -8.89 -5.52
CA PHE A 118 1.08 -9.01 -5.43
C PHE A 118 0.61 -10.45 -5.21
N ASP A 119 1.41 -11.43 -5.63
CA ASP A 119 1.19 -12.87 -5.40
C ASP A 119 1.53 -13.30 -3.94
N LEU A 120 2.21 -12.45 -3.14
CA LEU A 120 2.43 -12.72 -1.71
C LEU A 120 1.11 -12.92 -0.96
N HIS A 121 1.17 -13.71 0.11
CA HIS A 121 0.03 -13.91 1.00
C HIS A 121 -0.36 -12.60 1.69
N ALA A 122 -1.64 -12.48 2.06
CA ALA A 122 -2.15 -11.28 2.72
C ALA A 122 -1.36 -10.94 3.99
N GLU A 123 -0.92 -11.95 4.76
CA GLU A 123 -0.10 -11.79 5.97
C GLU A 123 1.23 -11.09 5.70
N ASP A 124 1.90 -11.43 4.60
CA ASP A 124 3.18 -10.83 4.22
C ASP A 124 2.99 -9.40 3.68
N LYS A 125 1.89 -9.16 2.95
CA LYS A 125 1.49 -7.83 2.46
C LYS A 125 0.98 -6.91 3.56
N ALA A 126 0.56 -7.48 4.68
CA ALA A 126 -0.12 -6.76 5.74
C ALA A 126 0.75 -5.60 6.25
N ASN A 127 2.04 -5.84 6.53
CA ASN A 127 2.99 -4.84 7.04
C ASN A 127 3.09 -3.53 6.21
N LEU A 128 2.68 -3.61 4.93
CA LEU A 128 2.71 -2.53 3.95
C LEU A 128 1.37 -1.80 3.78
N TYR A 129 0.32 -2.30 4.41
CA TYR A 129 -1.00 -1.70 4.36
C TYR A 129 -1.07 -0.38 5.13
N PHE A 130 -1.87 0.52 4.58
CA PHE A 130 -2.09 1.86 5.10
C PHE A 130 -2.77 1.83 6.47
N ASP A 131 -2.02 2.21 7.51
CA ASP A 131 -2.62 2.62 8.79
C ASP A 131 -1.83 3.75 9.50
N ASP A 132 -0.72 4.19 8.91
CA ASP A 132 0.04 5.34 9.42
C ASP A 132 0.12 6.43 8.34
N PRO A 133 -0.55 7.58 8.51
CA PRO A 133 -0.44 8.71 7.58
C PRO A 133 0.98 9.29 7.49
N LYS A 134 1.92 8.83 8.32
CA LYS A 134 3.36 9.16 8.25
C LYS A 134 4.17 8.19 7.39
N LYS A 135 3.65 7.01 7.05
CA LYS A 135 4.32 6.08 6.13
C LYS A 135 4.15 6.59 4.71
N SER A 136 5.28 6.76 4.03
CA SER A 136 5.33 7.34 2.68
C SER A 136 4.93 6.31 1.61
N TYR A 137 5.16 5.01 1.89
CA TYR A 137 4.77 3.89 1.05
C TYR A 137 3.40 3.34 1.45
N MET A 138 2.60 2.94 0.48
CA MET A 138 1.19 2.65 0.71
C MET A 138 0.67 1.57 -0.23
N LEU A 139 0.39 0.37 0.30
CA LEU A 139 -0.49 -0.60 -0.35
C LEU A 139 -1.94 -0.21 -0.06
N SER A 140 -2.72 -0.02 -1.11
CA SER A 140 -4.14 0.37 -1.02
C SER A 140 -4.95 -0.27 -2.14
N THR A 141 -6.26 -0.27 -1.98
CA THR A 141 -7.23 -0.68 -3.00
C THR A 141 -8.01 0.52 -3.50
N SER A 142 -8.52 0.42 -4.73
CA SER A 142 -9.29 1.45 -5.41
C SER A 142 -8.55 2.79 -5.52
N SER A 143 -8.95 3.81 -4.77
CA SER A 143 -8.38 5.16 -4.74
C SER A 143 -7.71 5.49 -3.39
N GLY A 144 -7.22 6.72 -3.23
CA GLY A 144 -6.73 7.21 -1.93
C GLY A 144 -7.84 7.56 -0.94
N TYR A 145 -9.11 7.50 -1.37
CA TYR A 145 -10.28 7.95 -0.61
C TYR A 145 -11.36 6.87 -0.58
N PHE A 146 -10.96 5.62 -0.28
CA PHE A 146 -11.82 4.44 -0.35
C PHE A 146 -13.18 4.61 0.34
N ASP A 147 -13.20 5.17 1.55
CA ASP A 147 -14.46 5.32 2.31
C ASP A 147 -15.31 6.54 1.86
N LEU A 148 -14.80 7.36 0.92
CA LEU A 148 -15.49 8.56 0.40
C LEU A 148 -15.95 8.41 -1.05
N GLU A 149 -15.61 7.30 -1.71
CA GLU A 149 -15.99 7.10 -3.12
C GLU A 149 -17.32 6.36 -3.24
N ASP A 150 -18.17 6.85 -4.14
CA ASP A 150 -19.47 6.22 -4.43
C ASP A 150 -19.32 4.92 -5.23
N VAL A 151 -18.25 4.84 -6.03
CA VAL A 151 -17.87 3.68 -6.85
C VAL A 151 -16.39 3.43 -6.72
N HIS A 152 -16.02 2.23 -6.25
CA HIS A 152 -14.66 1.75 -6.14
C HIS A 152 -14.08 1.36 -7.50
N LEU A 153 -12.80 1.67 -7.70
CA LEU A 153 -11.98 1.24 -8.83
C LEU A 153 -11.56 -0.21 -8.65
N TRP A 154 -11.61 -0.99 -9.74
CA TRP A 154 -11.13 -2.37 -9.77
C TRP A 154 -9.60 -2.45 -9.86
N ARG A 155 -8.91 -2.10 -8.77
CA ARG A 155 -7.45 -2.19 -8.67
C ARG A 155 -6.97 -2.28 -7.23
N ASP A 156 -5.88 -3.03 -7.03
CA ASP A 156 -4.97 -2.81 -5.92
C ASP A 156 -3.75 -2.05 -6.45
N TYR A 157 -3.14 -1.19 -5.63
CA TYR A 157 -1.95 -0.45 -6.02
C TYR A 157 -0.97 -0.26 -4.88
N LEU A 158 0.30 -0.27 -5.24
CA LEU A 158 1.42 0.03 -4.36
C LEU A 158 1.97 1.39 -4.76
N ARG A 159 2.00 2.33 -3.82
CA ARG A 159 2.60 3.65 -4.01
C ARG A 159 3.92 3.71 -3.27
N HIS A 160 5.00 3.97 -4.00
CA HIS A 160 6.30 4.32 -3.44
C HIS A 160 6.68 5.73 -3.90
N PRO A 161 6.89 6.68 -2.96
CA PRO A 161 7.60 7.91 -3.27
C PRO A 161 9.01 7.56 -3.73
N CYS A 162 9.51 8.31 -4.71
CA CYS A 162 10.83 8.11 -5.29
C CYS A 162 11.69 9.38 -5.29
N HIS A 163 11.25 10.42 -4.60
CA HIS A 163 11.97 11.69 -4.53
C HIS A 163 11.77 12.38 -3.17
N PRO A 164 12.86 12.81 -2.49
CA PRO A 164 14.28 12.55 -2.81
C PRO A 164 14.63 11.05 -2.70
N LEU A 165 15.49 10.55 -3.61
CA LEU A 165 15.71 9.11 -3.75
C LEU A 165 16.32 8.49 -2.48
N GLU A 166 17.31 9.18 -1.89
CA GLU A 166 18.06 8.71 -0.72
C GLU A 166 17.17 8.52 0.51
N GLU A 167 16.14 9.36 0.66
CA GLU A 167 15.15 9.26 1.73
C GLU A 167 14.13 8.15 1.44
N CYS A 168 13.72 8.02 0.19
CA CYS A 168 12.71 7.05 -0.25
C CYS A 168 13.23 5.61 -0.19
N MET A 169 14.46 5.37 -0.64
CA MET A 169 15.05 4.03 -0.69
C MET A 169 15.14 3.35 0.68
N GLN A 170 15.30 4.13 1.76
CA GLN A 170 15.33 3.59 3.12
C GLN A 170 13.97 3.02 3.56
N GLN A 171 12.90 3.39 2.87
CA GLN A 171 11.52 3.08 3.22
C GLN A 171 10.90 2.04 2.29
N TRP A 172 11.56 1.70 1.18
CA TRP A 172 11.10 0.63 0.30
C TRP A 172 11.38 -0.72 0.96
N THR A 173 10.38 -1.60 1.01
CA THR A 173 10.57 -2.96 1.48
C THR A 173 11.50 -3.71 0.54
N GLN A 174 12.49 -4.40 1.11
CA GLN A 174 13.32 -5.35 0.40
C GLN A 174 12.62 -6.69 0.25
#